data_AF-A0A427K4E5-F1
#
_entry.id   AF-A0A427K4E5-F1
#
_cell.length_a   1.000
_cell.length_b   1.000
_cell.length_c   1.000
_cell.angle_alpha   90.00
_cell.angle_beta   90.00
_cell.angle_gamma   90.00
#
_symmetry.space_group_name_H-M   'P 1'
#
loop_
_entity.id
_entity.type
_entity.pdbx_description
1 polymer ?
#
loop_
_entity_poly.entity_id
_entity_poly.type
_entity_poly.pdbx_seq_one_letter_code
_entity_poly.pdbx_strand_id
1 'polypeptide(L)'
;MDSNIEKTCELDNLVIIYFGQDCDIFDEECDFDNLLNEYLNTSSEFSLRMLLANLIELNAQNDRCEVLLSRYNGEFAPDRWEMTAQEWLDIVNRRLVDYMNEKGYSTELSYF
;
A
#
# COMPACT_ATOMS: atom_id res chain seq x y z
N MET A 1 -1.46 20.42 -8.21
CA MET A 1 -0.74 19.15 -7.99
C MET A 1 -1.16 18.23 -9.10
N ASP A 2 -0.20 17.53 -9.69
CA ASP A 2 -0.43 16.64 -10.82
C ASP A 2 -1.05 15.34 -10.29
N SER A 3 -2.35 15.36 -10.02
CA SER A 3 -3.13 14.21 -9.59
C SER A 3 -3.39 13.30 -10.79
N ASN A 4 -2.31 12.83 -11.42
CA ASN A 4 -2.42 11.94 -12.56
C ASN A 4 -2.78 10.53 -12.07
N ILE A 5 -4.07 10.36 -11.78
CA ILE A 5 -4.69 9.13 -11.29
C ILE A 5 -4.48 7.97 -12.29
N GLU A 6 -4.11 8.27 -13.55
CA GLU A 6 -3.91 7.28 -14.61
C GLU A 6 -2.51 6.62 -14.60
N LYS A 7 -1.54 7.15 -13.85
CA LYS A 7 -0.21 6.53 -13.79
C LYS A 7 -0.26 5.29 -12.90
N THR A 8 -0.13 4.11 -13.50
CA THR A 8 -0.01 2.85 -12.75
C THR A 8 1.20 2.88 -11.82
N CYS A 9 1.00 2.45 -10.58
CA CYS A 9 2.02 2.45 -9.54
C CYS A 9 1.94 1.14 -8.73
N GLU A 10 2.97 0.84 -7.95
CA GLU A 10 3.00 -0.41 -7.17
C GLU A 10 1.95 -0.42 -6.05
N LEU A 11 1.52 0.76 -5.58
CA LEU A 11 0.37 0.86 -4.67
C LEU A 11 -0.91 0.30 -5.29
N ASP A 12 -1.08 0.37 -6.62
CA ASP A 12 -2.24 -0.23 -7.30
C ASP A 12 -2.21 -1.76 -7.17
N ASN A 13 -1.03 -2.37 -7.27
CA ASN A 13 -0.88 -3.82 -7.10
C ASN A 13 -1.24 -4.23 -5.67
N LEU A 14 -0.73 -3.51 -4.66
CA LEU A 14 -1.07 -3.78 -3.27
C LEU A 14 -2.59 -3.67 -3.05
N VAL A 15 -3.19 -2.55 -3.44
CA VAL A 15 -4.58 -2.26 -3.10
C VAL A 15 -5.55 -3.15 -3.89
N ILE A 16 -5.40 -3.26 -5.21
CA ILE A 16 -6.37 -3.97 -6.05
C ILE A 16 -6.29 -5.48 -5.83
N ILE A 17 -5.08 -6.04 -5.67
CA ILE A 17 -4.90 -7.49 -5.57
C ILE A 17 -5.17 -7.97 -4.13
N TYR A 18 -4.64 -7.28 -3.12
CA TYR A 18 -4.68 -7.78 -1.74
C TYR A 18 -5.80 -7.13 -0.90
N PHE A 19 -6.11 -5.86 -1.14
CA PHE A 19 -7.11 -5.12 -0.36
C PHE A 19 -8.37 -4.77 -1.17
N GLY A 20 -8.55 -5.41 -2.33
CA GLY A 20 -9.65 -5.21 -3.25
C GLY A 20 -10.90 -5.99 -2.84
N GLN A 21 -11.85 -6.16 -3.78
CA GLN A 21 -13.05 -6.97 -3.54
C GLN A 21 -12.74 -8.46 -3.33
N ASP A 22 -11.75 -8.99 -4.05
CA ASP A 22 -11.39 -10.41 -4.08
C ASP A 22 -10.24 -10.76 -3.11
N CYS A 23 -10.18 -10.09 -1.95
CA CYS A 23 -9.17 -10.35 -0.92
C CYS A 23 -9.25 -11.79 -0.34
N ASP A 24 -10.43 -12.42 -0.46
CA ASP A 24 -10.71 -13.78 -0.02
C ASP A 24 -9.91 -14.86 -0.77
N ILE A 25 -9.37 -14.50 -1.94
CA ILE A 25 -8.45 -15.36 -2.71
C ILE A 25 -7.16 -15.64 -1.93
N PHE A 26 -6.67 -14.66 -1.17
CA PHE A 26 -5.42 -14.77 -0.42
C PHE A 26 -5.65 -15.18 1.03
N ASP A 27 -6.74 -14.70 1.62
CA ASP A 27 -7.13 -15.02 3.00
C ASP A 27 -8.65 -15.06 3.10
N GLU A 28 -9.24 -16.21 3.46
CA GLU A 28 -10.70 -16.39 3.49
C GLU A 28 -11.43 -15.41 4.43
N GLU A 29 -10.76 -14.93 5.48
CA GLU A 29 -11.30 -13.95 6.43
C GLU A 29 -10.97 -12.51 6.01
N CYS A 30 -10.26 -12.34 4.89
CA CYS A 30 -9.61 -11.10 4.47
C CYS A 30 -8.85 -10.44 5.62
N ASP A 31 -8.12 -11.20 6.44
CA ASP A 31 -7.39 -10.62 7.57
C ASP A 31 -6.32 -9.62 7.09
N PHE A 32 -6.34 -8.41 7.64
CA PHE A 32 -5.44 -7.33 7.22
C PHE A 32 -3.97 -7.74 7.31
N ASP A 33 -3.59 -8.38 8.42
CA ASP A 33 -2.20 -8.69 8.68
C ASP A 33 -1.71 -9.80 7.74
N ASN A 34 -2.54 -10.80 7.48
CA ASN A 34 -2.26 -11.88 6.54
C ASN A 34 -2.12 -11.35 5.10
N LEU A 35 -3.05 -10.50 4.65
CA LEU A 35 -3.00 -9.89 3.31
C LEU A 35 -1.73 -9.08 3.10
N LEU A 36 -1.37 -8.23 4.05
CA LEU A 36 -0.14 -7.44 3.95
C LEU A 36 1.12 -8.32 4.05
N ASN A 37 1.12 -9.32 4.93
CA ASN A 37 2.22 -10.28 5.04
C ASN A 37 2.43 -11.04 3.73
N GLU A 38 1.36 -11.47 3.07
CA GLU A 38 1.45 -12.20 1.81
C GLU A 38 2.10 -11.33 0.74
N TYR A 39 1.66 -10.07 0.59
CA TYR A 39 2.30 -9.13 -0.32
C TYR A 39 3.79 -8.91 0.00
N LEU A 40 4.14 -8.66 1.27
CA LEU A 40 5.53 -8.38 1.66
C LEU A 40 6.46 -9.58 1.43
N ASN A 41 5.96 -10.80 1.66
CA ASN A 41 6.76 -12.03 1.52
C ASN A 41 6.91 -12.48 0.06
N THR A 42 5.96 -12.16 -0.81
CA THR A 42 5.98 -12.58 -2.23
C THR A 42 6.58 -11.53 -3.16
N SER A 43 6.57 -10.26 -2.75
CA SER A 43 7.09 -9.15 -3.55
C SER A 43 8.61 -9.15 -3.66
N SER A 44 9.11 -8.73 -4.82
CA SER A 44 10.55 -8.50 -5.04
C SER A 44 11.03 -7.25 -4.29
N GLU A 45 12.32 -7.17 -3.97
CA GLU A 45 12.92 -5.93 -3.39
C GLU A 45 12.60 -4.70 -4.25
N PHE A 46 12.64 -4.83 -5.58
CA PHE A 46 12.31 -3.75 -6.50
C PHE A 46 10.87 -3.27 -6.32
N SER A 47 9.90 -4.19 -6.25
CA SER A 47 8.50 -3.88 -5.99
C SER A 47 8.34 -3.16 -4.65
N LEU A 48 8.96 -3.66 -3.57
CA LEU A 48 8.88 -3.03 -2.26
C LEU A 48 9.44 -1.60 -2.26
N ARG A 49 10.53 -1.34 -2.99
CA ARG A 49 11.07 0.03 -3.17
C ARG A 49 10.15 0.93 -3.98
N MET A 50 9.47 0.40 -5.00
CA MET A 50 8.46 1.14 -5.77
C MET A 50 7.25 1.49 -4.91
N LEU A 51 6.76 0.54 -4.09
CA LEU A 51 5.68 0.81 -3.14
C LEU A 51 6.10 1.90 -2.14
N LEU A 52 7.31 1.82 -1.60
CA LEU A 52 7.85 2.84 -0.69
C LEU A 52 7.88 4.23 -1.34
N ALA A 53 8.29 4.31 -2.61
CA ALA A 53 8.25 5.57 -3.37
C ALA A 53 6.83 6.11 -3.55
N ASN A 54 5.86 5.25 -3.85
CA ASN A 54 4.46 5.65 -3.98
C ASN A 54 3.88 6.14 -2.64
N LEU A 55 4.18 5.45 -1.54
CA LEU A 55 3.74 5.86 -0.21
C LEU A 55 4.39 7.17 0.22
N ILE A 56 5.66 7.42 -0.10
CA ILE A 56 6.32 8.71 0.19
C ILE A 56 5.66 9.85 -0.60
N GLU A 57 5.39 9.64 -1.89
CA GLU A 57 4.71 10.63 -2.73
C GLU A 57 3.29 10.93 -2.23
N LEU A 58 2.54 9.89 -1.87
CA LEU A 58 1.19 10.02 -1.33
C LEU A 58 1.21 10.72 0.04
N ASN A 59 2.13 10.33 0.94
CA ASN A 59 2.25 10.90 2.28
C ASN A 59 2.70 12.37 2.30
N ALA A 60 3.29 12.87 1.21
CA ALA A 60 3.63 14.27 1.04
C ALA A 60 2.41 15.17 0.71
N GLN A 61 1.26 14.58 0.38
CA GLN A 61 0.03 15.29 0.03
C GLN A 61 -0.81 15.57 1.29
N ASN A 62 -1.41 16.76 1.38
CA ASN A 62 -2.27 17.14 2.52
C ASN A 62 -3.60 16.37 2.51
N ASP A 63 -4.08 16.02 1.33
CA ASP A 63 -5.34 15.33 1.02
C ASP A 63 -5.13 13.82 0.74
N ARG A 64 -4.01 13.25 1.20
CA ARG A 64 -3.59 11.86 0.92
C ARG A 64 -4.66 10.79 1.12
N CYS A 65 -5.52 10.94 2.15
CA CYS A 65 -6.58 9.97 2.43
C CYS A 65 -7.71 10.08 1.40
N GLU A 66 -8.07 11.30 1.00
CA GLU A 66 -9.08 11.55 -0.03
C GLU A 66 -8.59 11.06 -1.40
N VAL A 67 -7.31 11.28 -1.70
CA VAL A 67 -6.65 10.77 -2.91
C VAL A 67 -6.66 9.24 -2.95
N LEU A 68 -6.29 8.58 -1.84
CA LEU A 68 -6.33 7.12 -1.73
C LEU A 68 -7.74 6.57 -1.98
N LEU A 69 -8.73 7.08 -1.24
CA LEU A 69 -10.11 6.64 -1.34
C LEU A 69 -10.72 6.93 -2.71
N SER A 70 -10.43 8.10 -3.29
CA SER A 70 -10.92 8.45 -4.62
C SER A 70 -10.30 7.59 -5.71
N ARG A 71 -9.03 7.20 -5.59
CA ARG A 71 -8.32 6.38 -6.57
C ARG A 71 -8.87 4.96 -6.62
N TYR A 72 -9.19 4.39 -5.45
CA TYR A 72 -9.62 3.00 -5.32
C TYR A 72 -11.10 2.86 -4.95
N ASN A 73 -11.90 3.88 -5.25
CA ASN A 73 -13.32 3.90 -4.95
C ASN A 73 -14.04 2.69 -5.55
N GLY A 74 -14.73 1.92 -4.73
CA GLY A 74 -15.42 0.69 -5.11
C GLY A 74 -14.58 -0.59 -4.93
N GLU A 75 -13.26 -0.50 -4.93
CA GLU A 75 -12.37 -1.65 -4.68
C GLU A 75 -11.92 -1.72 -3.23
N PHE A 76 -11.54 -0.58 -2.67
CA PHE A 76 -10.93 -0.46 -1.36
C PHE A 76 -11.85 0.22 -0.36
N ALA A 77 -12.06 -0.41 0.79
CA ALA A 77 -12.81 0.15 1.91
C ALA A 77 -12.11 -0.21 3.23
N PRO A 78 -11.37 0.72 3.86
CA PRO A 78 -10.60 0.42 5.07
C PRO A 78 -11.49 0.03 6.26
N ASP A 79 -12.77 0.43 6.25
CA ASP A 79 -13.79 0.05 7.23
C ASP A 79 -13.98 -1.47 7.36
N ARG A 80 -13.61 -2.26 6.33
CA ARG A 80 -13.64 -3.74 6.37
C ARG A 80 -12.74 -4.31 7.47
N TRP A 81 -11.70 -3.56 7.84
CA TRP A 81 -10.73 -3.95 8.87
C TRP A 81 -10.87 -3.09 10.14
N GLU A 82 -12.00 -2.39 10.32
CA GLU A 82 -12.24 -1.47 11.43
C GLU A 82 -11.19 -0.34 11.53
N MET A 83 -10.63 0.09 10.38
CA MET A 83 -9.59 1.12 10.29
C MET A 83 -10.06 2.32 9.47
N THR A 84 -9.52 3.50 9.79
CA THR A 84 -9.56 4.65 8.90
C THR A 84 -8.54 4.52 7.78
N ALA A 85 -8.75 5.24 6.67
CA ALA A 85 -7.76 5.32 5.58
C ALA A 85 -6.38 5.81 6.07
N GLN A 86 -6.38 6.70 7.07
CA GLN A 86 -5.15 7.18 7.69
C GLN A 86 -4.43 6.07 8.45
N GLU A 87 -5.14 5.31 9.29
CA GLU A 87 -4.55 4.18 10.04
C GLU A 87 -4.02 3.11 9.09
N TRP A 88 -4.76 2.80 8.02
CA TRP A 88 -4.29 1.88 6.99
C TRP A 88 -2.95 2.34 6.38
N LEU A 89 -2.86 3.61 5.95
CA LEU A 89 -1.62 4.16 5.38
C LEU A 89 -0.46 4.13 6.38
N ASP A 90 -0.70 4.54 7.62
CA ASP A 90 0.32 4.61 8.65
C ASP A 90 0.84 3.20 9.01
N ILE A 91 -0.04 2.20 9.08
CA ILE A 91 0.34 0.79 9.34
C ILE A 91 1.11 0.21 8.15
N VAL A 92 0.60 0.35 6.93
CA VAL A 92 1.25 -0.18 5.71
C VAL A 92 2.64 0.41 5.54
N ASN A 93 2.77 1.74 5.68
CA ASN A 93 4.05 2.43 5.56
C ASN A 93 5.05 1.95 6.63
N ARG A 94 4.62 1.85 7.89
CA ARG A 94 5.47 1.35 8.98
C ARG A 94 5.91 -0.09 8.73
N ARG A 95 4.97 -1.00 8.43
CA ARG A 95 5.26 -2.43 8.23
C ARG A 95 6.15 -2.68 7.02
N LEU A 96 6.01 -1.90 5.95
CA LEU A 96 6.90 -1.96 4.80
C LEU A 96 8.33 -1.58 5.18
N VAL A 97 8.51 -0.45 5.87
CA VAL A 97 9.84 0.03 6.29
C VAL A 97 10.50 -0.96 7.26
N ASP A 98 9.74 -1.44 8.25
CA ASP A 98 10.23 -2.45 9.20
C ASP A 98 10.69 -3.72 8.47
N TYR A 99 9.85 -4.26 7.58
CA TYR A 99 10.18 -5.46 6.78
C TYR A 99 11.41 -5.25 5.89
N MET A 100 11.50 -4.13 5.19
CA MET A 100 12.65 -3.81 4.34
C MET A 100 13.94 -3.70 5.16
N ASN A 101 13.90 -3.05 6.33
CA ASN A 101 15.04 -2.96 7.23
C ASN A 101 15.48 -4.34 7.74
N GLU A 102 14.53 -5.21 8.12
CA GLU A 102 14.80 -6.58 8.56
C GLU A 102 15.46 -7.44 7.47
N LYS A 103 15.09 -7.23 6.20
CA LYS A 103 15.69 -7.91 5.04
C LYS A 103 17.01 -7.28 4.58
N GLY A 104 17.39 -6.12 5.11
CA GLY A 104 18.56 -5.35 4.67
C GLY A 104 18.37 -4.65 3.33
N TYR A 105 17.14 -4.42 2.89
CA TYR A 105 16.81 -3.67 1.68
C TYR A 105 16.96 -2.16 1.90
N SER A 106 17.36 -1.44 0.86
CA SER A 106 17.51 0.01 0.95
C SER A 106 16.15 0.71 0.99
N THR A 107 15.90 1.45 2.08
CA THR A 107 14.76 2.36 2.27
C THR A 107 15.08 3.79 1.82
N GLU A 108 16.33 4.06 1.42
CA GLU A 108 16.72 5.34 0.82
C GLU A 108 16.29 5.38 -0.64
N LEU A 109 15.48 6.36 -1.00
CA LEU A 109 15.16 6.65 -2.39
C LEU A 109 16.28 7.52 -2.97
N SER A 110 17.07 6.94 -3.88
CA SER A 110 18.02 7.71 -4.69
C SER A 110 17.23 8.71 -5.55
N TYR A 111 17.51 10.00 -5.41
CA TYR A 111 17.06 11.00 -6.38
C TYR A 111 17.75 10.69 -7.72
N PHE A 112 17.02 10.10 -8.66
CA PHE A 112 17.47 9.95 -10.05
C PHE A 112 17.12 11.19 -10.87
#